data_AF-A0A939L4N2-F1
#
_entry.id   AF-A0A939L4N2-F1
#
_cell.length_a   1.000
_cell.length_b   1.000
_cell.length_c   1.000
_cell.angle_alpha   90.00
_cell.angle_beta   90.00
_cell.angle_gamma   90.00
#
_symmetry.space_group_name_H-M   'P 1'
#
loop_
_entity.id
_entity.type
_entity.pdbx_description
1 polymer ?
#
loop_
_entity_poly.entity_id
_entity_poly.type
_entity_poly.pdbx_seq_one_letter_code
_entity_poly.pdbx_strand_id
1 'polypeptide(L)'
;MSRTCADESGERSLRSLVRRLLGRRGEEPGCECPAPELDENHVKVHFRLETDEDGWPPVGVESLWALDLGDGTVRLDNTPWFARGVASDDVLRVERDEEGLRWAGETVRASGNCTIRLIVLKDGGSVDALHEVSEDFRRFGVTCEGFERFRMAALDVPPEADLPGIRTALDAGQAEGRWDWEEGCVTDAWRATDPPGGL
;
A
#
# COMPACT_ATOMS: atom_id res chain seq x y z
N MET A 1 -34.70 -18.05 29.79
CA MET A 1 -34.14 -16.74 29.41
C MET A 1 -32.64 -16.84 29.56
N SER A 2 -31.93 -16.49 28.48
CA SER A 2 -30.51 -16.14 28.35
C SER A 2 -30.01 -16.73 27.03
N ARG A 3 -30.22 -15.97 25.96
CA ARG A 3 -29.42 -16.10 24.75
C ARG A 3 -28.08 -15.47 25.08
N THR A 4 -27.02 -16.25 25.03
CA THR A 4 -25.66 -15.74 24.96
C THR A 4 -25.55 -14.95 23.66
N CYS A 5 -25.38 -13.63 23.75
CA CYS A 5 -24.96 -12.82 22.63
C CYS A 5 -23.55 -13.28 22.26
N ALA A 6 -23.43 -13.90 21.10
CA ALA A 6 -22.13 -14.07 20.45
C ALA A 6 -21.65 -12.68 20.01
N ASP A 7 -20.38 -12.43 20.32
CA ASP A 7 -19.58 -11.29 19.92
C ASP A 7 -19.52 -11.20 18.39
N GLU A 8 -20.12 -10.16 17.80
CA GLU A 8 -20.08 -9.85 16.36
C GLU A 8 -18.97 -8.83 16.06
N SER A 9 -17.73 -9.19 16.37
CA SER A 9 -16.52 -8.44 15.98
C SER A 9 -15.81 -9.03 14.75
N GLY A 10 -16.46 -9.95 14.03
CA GLY A 10 -15.95 -10.55 12.79
C GLY A 10 -16.24 -9.73 11.53
N GLU A 11 -15.26 -9.67 10.62
CA GLU A 11 -15.35 -9.18 9.22
C GLU A 11 -15.23 -7.66 8.94
N ARG A 12 -14.33 -6.95 9.62
CA ARG A 12 -13.73 -5.70 9.10
C ARG A 12 -12.23 -5.87 8.85
N SER A 13 -11.89 -6.87 8.04
CA SER A 13 -10.55 -6.97 7.48
C SER A 13 -10.61 -6.38 6.07
N LEU A 14 -9.63 -5.54 5.71
CA LEU A 14 -9.45 -5.02 4.33
C LEU A 14 -9.63 -6.11 3.28
N ARG A 15 -9.17 -7.32 3.61
CA ARG A 15 -9.27 -8.52 2.78
C ARG A 15 -10.72 -8.87 2.42
N SER A 16 -11.61 -8.85 3.40
CA SER A 16 -13.04 -9.14 3.23
C SER A 16 -13.72 -8.08 2.37
N LEU A 17 -13.29 -6.82 2.46
CA LEU A 17 -13.82 -5.73 1.66
C LEU A 17 -13.41 -5.84 0.20
N VAL A 18 -12.12 -6.00 -0.10
CA VAL A 18 -11.66 -6.12 -1.49
C VAL A 18 -12.27 -7.33 -2.19
N ARG A 19 -12.45 -8.45 -1.47
CA ARG A 19 -13.17 -9.63 -1.99
C ARG A 19 -14.58 -9.30 -2.48
N ARG A 20 -15.34 -8.48 -1.74
CA ARG A 20 -16.71 -8.07 -2.13
C ARG A 20 -16.70 -7.18 -3.39
N LEU A 21 -15.62 -6.45 -3.63
CA LEU A 21 -15.47 -5.53 -4.76
C LEU A 21 -15.11 -6.27 -6.06
N LEU A 22 -14.30 -7.33 -5.97
CA LEU A 22 -13.85 -8.11 -7.13
C LEU A 22 -14.92 -8.99 -7.77
N GLY A 23 -16.12 -9.06 -7.18
CA GLY A 23 -17.27 -9.80 -7.73
C GLY A 23 -18.04 -9.11 -8.87
N ARG A 24 -17.68 -7.87 -9.27
CA ARG A 24 -18.38 -7.13 -10.33
C ARG A 24 -17.42 -6.85 -11.49
N ARG A 25 -17.54 -7.62 -12.58
CA ARG A 25 -16.84 -7.34 -13.84
C ARG A 25 -17.43 -6.08 -14.48
N GLY A 26 -16.62 -5.05 -14.65
CA GLY A 26 -16.87 -3.89 -15.49
C GLY A 26 -15.73 -3.76 -16.49
N GLU A 27 -16.09 -3.45 -17.73
CA GLU A 27 -15.22 -3.33 -18.91
C GLU A 27 -14.28 -2.10 -18.81
N GLU A 28 -13.07 -2.21 -19.35
CA GLU A 28 -11.97 -1.24 -19.21
C GLU A 28 -12.13 -0.01 -20.12
N PRO A 29 -11.93 1.22 -19.59
CA PRO A 29 -11.39 2.33 -20.36
C PRO A 29 -9.90 2.49 -20.03
N GLY A 30 -9.05 2.43 -21.06
CA GLY A 30 -7.62 2.68 -20.94
C GLY A 30 -7.35 4.08 -20.40
N CYS A 31 -6.69 4.14 -19.25
CA CYS A 31 -6.18 5.38 -18.68
C CYS A 31 -4.74 5.58 -19.17
N GLU A 32 -4.56 6.41 -20.19
CA GLU A 32 -3.25 6.89 -20.62
C GLU A 32 -2.89 8.14 -19.82
N CYS A 33 -2.26 7.96 -18.66
CA CYS A 33 -1.44 9.02 -18.08
C CYS A 33 -0.16 9.13 -18.93
N PRO A 34 0.26 10.33 -19.38
CA PRO A 34 1.54 10.48 -20.04
C PRO A 34 2.64 10.06 -19.06
N ALA A 35 3.46 9.09 -19.46
CA ALA A 35 4.61 8.68 -18.67
C ALA A 35 5.50 9.91 -18.43
N PRO A 36 5.95 10.18 -17.19
CA PRO A 36 7.00 11.17 -16.98
C PRO A 36 8.22 10.79 -17.84
N GLU A 37 9.05 11.76 -18.24
CA GLU A 37 10.33 11.47 -18.86
C GLU A 37 11.16 10.67 -17.86
N LEU A 38 11.07 9.35 -17.96
CA LEU A 38 11.79 8.40 -17.13
C LEU A 38 13.27 8.63 -17.41
N ASP A 39 14.02 8.93 -16.36
CA ASP A 39 15.48 8.97 -16.42
C ASP A 39 15.96 7.63 -17.03
N GLU A 40 17.05 7.62 -17.80
CA GLU A 40 17.47 6.41 -18.55
C GLU A 40 17.72 5.17 -17.66
N ASN A 41 17.72 5.36 -16.35
CA ASN A 41 17.95 4.36 -15.31
C ASN A 41 16.69 3.84 -14.61
N HIS A 42 15.48 4.28 -14.97
CA HIS A 42 14.25 3.74 -14.40
C HIS A 42 13.98 2.32 -14.93
N VAL A 43 13.72 1.40 -14.00
CA VAL A 43 13.51 -0.01 -14.28
C VAL A 43 12.28 -0.53 -13.54
N LYS A 44 11.69 -1.61 -14.08
CA LYS A 44 10.65 -2.36 -13.37
C LYS A 44 11.25 -3.49 -12.55
N VAL A 45 10.81 -3.59 -11.31
CA VAL A 45 11.18 -4.64 -10.35
C VAL A 45 9.92 -5.42 -9.97
N HIS A 46 10.00 -6.73 -10.03
CA HIS A 46 8.86 -7.62 -9.83
C HIS A 46 8.93 -8.28 -8.45
N PHE A 47 7.82 -8.26 -7.75
CA PHE A 47 7.63 -8.88 -6.45
C PHE A 47 6.72 -10.08 -6.62
N ARG A 48 7.18 -11.25 -6.18
CA ARG A 48 6.31 -12.43 -6.07
C ARG A 48 5.42 -12.27 -4.85
N LEU A 49 4.12 -12.47 -5.05
CA LEU A 49 3.13 -12.33 -4.00
C LEU A 49 2.49 -13.69 -3.73
N GLU A 50 2.48 -14.09 -2.47
CA GLU A 50 1.76 -15.27 -2.02
C GLU A 50 0.30 -14.89 -1.77
N THR A 51 -0.59 -15.41 -2.61
CA THR A 51 -2.04 -15.28 -2.41
C THR A 51 -2.50 -16.25 -1.33
N ASP A 52 -3.17 -15.74 -0.30
CA ASP A 52 -3.72 -16.54 0.80
C ASP A 52 -5.01 -17.30 0.41
N GLU A 53 -5.55 -18.09 1.35
CA GLU A 53 -6.76 -18.90 1.14
C GLU A 53 -8.00 -18.07 0.78
N ASP A 54 -8.00 -16.78 1.12
CA ASP A 54 -9.08 -15.84 0.82
C ASP A 54 -8.90 -15.13 -0.53
N GLY A 55 -7.80 -15.40 -1.24
CA GLY A 55 -7.50 -14.77 -2.52
C GLY A 55 -6.82 -13.42 -2.40
N TRP A 56 -6.16 -13.13 -1.27
CA TRP A 56 -5.44 -11.87 -1.04
C TRP A 56 -3.91 -12.04 -1.04
N PRO A 57 -3.14 -11.21 -1.76
CA PRO A 57 -3.60 -10.20 -2.72
C PRO A 57 -4.18 -10.86 -3.99
N PRO A 58 -5.02 -10.13 -4.75
CA PRO A 58 -5.73 -10.67 -5.92
C PRO A 58 -4.84 -10.85 -7.16
N VAL A 59 -3.54 -10.63 -7.03
CA VAL A 59 -2.52 -10.74 -8.07
C VAL A 59 -1.32 -11.51 -7.52
N GLY A 60 -0.70 -12.36 -8.34
CA GLY A 60 0.50 -13.13 -7.93
C GLY A 60 1.82 -12.38 -8.12
N VAL A 61 1.79 -11.24 -8.81
CA VAL A 61 2.97 -10.39 -9.05
C VAL A 61 2.55 -8.92 -8.97
N GLU A 62 3.34 -8.11 -8.29
CA GLU A 62 3.31 -6.66 -8.37
C GLU A 62 4.61 -6.15 -9.01
N SER A 63 4.52 -5.10 -9.83
CA SER A 63 5.70 -4.49 -10.45
C SER A 63 5.83 -3.02 -10.04
N LEU A 64 6.95 -2.72 -9.40
CA LEU A 64 7.28 -1.39 -8.87
C LEU A 64 8.31 -0.72 -9.79
N TRP A 65 8.25 0.61 -9.84
CA TRP A 65 9.29 1.41 -10.48
C TRP A 65 10.46 1.58 -9.51
N ALA A 66 11.66 1.57 -10.06
CA ALA A 66 12.87 1.76 -9.29
C ALA A 66 13.95 2.43 -10.15
N LEU A 67 14.93 3.05 -9.50
CA LEU A 67 16.15 3.54 -10.11
C LEU A 67 17.23 2.46 -10.01
N ASP A 68 17.80 2.05 -11.15
CA ASP A 68 18.96 1.16 -11.19
C ASP A 68 20.20 1.91 -10.65
N LEU A 69 20.80 1.41 -9.57
CA LEU A 69 21.96 2.04 -8.93
C LEU A 69 23.30 1.51 -9.49
N GLY A 70 23.25 0.56 -10.43
CA GLY A 70 24.39 -0.29 -10.75
C GLY A 70 24.52 -1.44 -9.76
N ASP A 71 25.59 -2.22 -9.87
CA ASP A 71 25.99 -3.31 -8.94
C ASP A 71 24.97 -4.41 -8.58
N GLY A 72 23.83 -4.46 -9.26
CA GLY A 72 22.75 -5.40 -8.95
C GLY A 72 21.82 -4.92 -7.85
N THR A 73 21.83 -3.62 -7.54
CA THR A 73 20.88 -2.99 -6.63
C THR A 73 20.02 -1.94 -7.30
N VAL A 74 18.85 -1.70 -6.73
CA VAL A 74 17.88 -0.71 -7.19
C VAL A 74 17.31 0.05 -6.00
N ARG A 75 16.94 1.31 -6.19
CA ARG A 75 16.17 2.10 -5.21
C ARG A 75 14.71 2.19 -5.65
N LEU A 76 13.78 1.74 -4.83
CA LEU A 76 12.35 1.84 -5.13
C LEU A 76 11.91 3.31 -5.27
N ASP A 77 11.03 3.58 -6.23
CA ASP A 77 10.57 4.93 -6.60
C ASP A 77 9.03 5.04 -6.64
N ASN A 78 8.32 4.06 -6.10
CA ASN A 78 6.88 4.15 -5.88
C ASN A 78 6.44 3.34 -4.66
N THR A 79 5.28 3.73 -4.11
CA THR A 79 4.71 3.12 -2.91
C THR A 79 4.06 1.77 -3.22
N PRO A 80 4.41 0.67 -2.52
CA PRO A 80 3.84 -0.65 -2.77
C PRO A 80 2.35 -0.77 -2.39
N TRP A 81 1.53 -1.32 -3.29
CA TRP A 81 0.13 -1.64 -3.03
C TRP A 81 -0.07 -3.00 -2.38
N PHE A 82 0.80 -3.99 -2.62
CA PHE A 82 0.63 -5.35 -2.08
C PHE A 82 1.88 -5.94 -1.44
N ALA A 83 3.07 -5.65 -2.00
CA ALA A 83 4.34 -6.09 -1.46
C ALA A 83 4.47 -5.63 0.00
N ARG A 84 4.99 -6.52 0.84
CA ARG A 84 5.14 -6.32 2.29
C ARG A 84 6.61 -6.21 2.65
N GLY A 85 6.89 -5.49 3.73
CA GLY A 85 8.25 -5.35 4.25
C GLY A 85 9.17 -4.47 3.41
N VAL A 86 8.63 -3.75 2.42
CA VAL A 86 9.35 -2.77 1.62
C VAL A 86 8.60 -1.43 1.58
N ALA A 87 9.35 -0.34 1.48
CA ALA A 87 8.86 1.02 1.37
C ALA A 87 9.53 1.77 0.21
N SER A 88 8.95 2.92 -0.16
CA SER A 88 9.60 3.84 -1.10
C SER A 88 11.02 4.18 -0.62
N ASP A 89 11.92 4.45 -1.56
CA ASP A 89 13.35 4.73 -1.32
C ASP A 89 14.18 3.58 -0.71
N ASP A 90 13.59 2.41 -0.42
CA ASP A 90 14.35 1.22 -0.03
C ASP A 90 15.31 0.82 -1.15
N VAL A 91 16.51 0.39 -0.78
CA VAL A 91 17.46 -0.22 -1.71
C VAL A 91 17.40 -1.72 -1.59
N LEU A 92 17.15 -2.38 -2.70
CA LEU A 92 16.99 -3.83 -2.79
C LEU A 92 18.08 -4.43 -3.68
N ARG A 93 18.48 -5.67 -3.39
CA ARG A 93 19.13 -6.53 -4.39
C ARG A 93 18.10 -6.96 -5.42
N VAL A 94 18.52 -7.07 -6.68
CA VAL A 94 17.69 -7.64 -7.74
C VAL A 94 18.43 -8.74 -8.50
N GLU A 95 17.70 -9.77 -8.87
CA GLU A 95 18.18 -10.85 -9.73
C GLU A 95 17.42 -10.83 -11.04
N ARG A 96 18.10 -11.13 -12.14
CA ARG A 96 17.46 -11.26 -13.45
C ARG A 96 17.17 -12.73 -13.73
N ASP A 97 15.99 -13.02 -14.24
CA ASP A 97 15.68 -14.33 -14.81
C ASP A 97 16.21 -14.45 -16.26
N GLU A 98 15.94 -15.59 -16.88
CA GLU A 98 16.36 -15.93 -18.24
C GLU A 98 15.75 -14.98 -19.28
N GLU A 99 14.57 -14.43 -18.98
CA GLU A 99 13.85 -13.43 -19.77
C GLU A 99 14.34 -11.99 -19.52
N GLY A 100 15.24 -11.79 -18.55
CA GLY A 100 15.82 -10.50 -18.19
C GLY A 100 14.96 -9.64 -17.27
N LEU A 101 13.85 -10.17 -16.73
CA LEU A 101 13.03 -9.50 -15.73
C LEU A 101 13.77 -9.42 -14.40
N ARG A 102 13.74 -8.25 -13.77
CA ARG A 102 14.32 -8.05 -12.44
C ARG A 102 13.32 -8.48 -11.37
N TRP A 103 13.72 -9.43 -10.54
CA TRP A 103 12.99 -9.89 -9.36
C TRP A 103 13.60 -9.30 -8.10
N ALA A 104 12.74 -8.80 -7.21
CA ALA A 104 13.15 -8.29 -5.92
C ALA A 104 13.76 -9.40 -5.06
N GLY A 105 14.93 -9.12 -4.49
CA GLY A 105 15.58 -9.91 -3.46
C GLY A 105 15.48 -9.23 -2.09
N GLU A 106 16.54 -9.34 -1.29
CA GLU A 106 16.62 -8.75 0.04
C GLU A 106 16.76 -7.21 0.02
N THR A 107 16.17 -6.55 1.02
CA THR A 107 16.44 -5.14 1.30
C THR A 107 17.84 -4.99 1.87
N VAL A 108 18.71 -4.27 1.15
CA VAL A 108 20.09 -4.00 1.59
C VAL A 108 20.21 -2.70 2.38
N ARG A 109 19.28 -1.76 2.18
CA ARG A 109 19.19 -0.53 2.97
C ARG A 109 17.75 -0.05 3.03
N ALA A 110 17.19 -0.02 4.24
CA ALA A 110 15.89 0.60 4.49
C ALA A 110 15.96 2.13 4.33
N SER A 111 14.92 2.75 3.80
CA SER A 111 14.77 4.21 3.72
C SER A 111 14.42 4.85 5.05
N GLY A 112 13.69 4.10 5.89
CA GLY A 112 13.06 4.63 7.11
C GLY A 112 11.63 5.12 6.86
N ASN A 113 11.16 5.10 5.61
CA ASN A 113 9.76 5.38 5.28
C ASN A 113 8.86 4.25 5.75
N CYS A 114 7.58 4.56 5.94
CA CYS A 114 6.53 3.57 6.15
C CYS A 114 5.61 3.50 4.93
N THR A 115 5.22 2.29 4.56
CA THR A 115 4.13 2.01 3.61
C THR A 115 2.86 1.72 4.41
N ILE A 116 1.87 2.61 4.34
CA ILE A 116 0.54 2.41 4.93
C ILE A 116 -0.49 2.30 3.82
N ARG A 117 -1.42 1.34 3.89
CA ARG A 117 -2.38 1.09 2.82
C ARG A 117 -3.80 1.25 3.29
N LEU A 118 -4.63 1.86 2.44
CA LEU A 118 -6.04 2.11 2.71
C LEU A 118 -6.89 1.42 1.66
N ILE A 119 -8.03 0.85 2.08
CA ILE A 119 -9.15 0.56 1.18
C ILE A 119 -10.18 1.67 1.36
N VAL A 120 -10.38 2.48 0.32
CA VAL A 120 -11.32 3.60 0.34
C VAL A 120 -12.75 3.10 0.17
N LEU A 121 -13.57 3.37 1.19
CA LEU A 121 -14.96 2.95 1.28
C LEU A 121 -15.92 4.04 0.82
N LYS A 122 -15.58 5.31 1.12
CA LYS A 122 -16.35 6.48 0.71
C LYS A 122 -16.55 6.48 -0.81
N ASP A 123 -17.78 6.78 -1.23
CA ASP A 123 -18.20 6.87 -2.64
C ASP A 123 -17.78 5.68 -3.52
N GLY A 124 -17.61 4.51 -2.88
CA GLY A 124 -17.14 3.32 -3.56
C GLY A 124 -15.73 3.45 -4.14
N GLY A 125 -14.85 4.24 -3.53
CA GLY A 125 -13.45 4.39 -3.93
C GLY A 125 -13.27 5.05 -5.29
N SER A 126 -14.14 6.00 -5.61
CA SER A 126 -14.03 6.81 -6.82
C SER A 126 -12.69 7.56 -6.89
N VAL A 127 -12.32 8.01 -8.10
CA VAL A 127 -11.13 8.86 -8.30
C VAL A 127 -11.15 10.09 -7.37
N ASP A 128 -12.32 10.72 -7.21
CA ASP A 128 -12.47 11.87 -6.32
C ASP A 128 -12.24 11.49 -4.84
N ALA A 129 -12.76 10.34 -4.40
CA ALA A 129 -12.53 9.86 -3.03
C ALA A 129 -11.05 9.51 -2.78
N LEU A 130 -10.36 8.94 -3.77
CA LEU A 130 -8.91 8.70 -3.70
C LEU A 130 -8.12 10.01 -3.66
N HIS A 131 -8.52 11.00 -4.46
CA HIS A 131 -7.91 12.32 -4.45
C HIS A 131 -8.11 13.04 -3.10
N GLU A 132 -9.29 12.92 -2.49
CA GLU A 132 -9.54 13.45 -1.15
C GLU A 132 -8.62 12.81 -0.10
N VAL A 133 -8.39 11.49 -0.16
CA VAL A 133 -7.42 10.81 0.72
C VAL A 133 -6.03 11.41 0.53
N SER A 134 -5.58 11.61 -0.72
CA SER A 134 -4.29 12.24 -0.99
C SER A 134 -4.19 13.64 -0.38
N GLU A 135 -5.22 14.47 -0.49
CA GLU A 135 -5.23 15.81 0.11
C GLU A 135 -5.26 15.78 1.65
N ASP A 136 -6.00 14.86 2.25
CA ASP A 136 -6.08 14.69 3.71
C ASP A 136 -4.71 14.38 4.34
N PHE A 137 -3.88 13.63 3.62
CA PHE A 137 -2.56 13.20 4.07
C PHE A 137 -1.41 14.12 3.60
N ARG A 138 -1.60 14.88 2.51
CA ARG A 138 -0.60 15.83 1.99
C ARG A 138 -0.15 16.85 3.04
N ARG A 139 -1.04 17.26 3.94
CA ARG A 139 -0.72 18.19 5.04
C ARG A 139 0.30 17.65 6.05
N PHE A 140 0.52 16.34 6.08
CA PHE A 140 1.53 15.69 6.92
C PHE A 140 2.86 15.44 6.20
N GLY A 141 3.00 15.91 4.95
CA GLY A 141 4.18 15.61 4.12
C GLY A 141 4.18 14.20 3.55
N VAL A 142 3.04 13.53 3.54
CA VAL A 142 2.85 12.17 3.01
C VAL A 142 2.48 12.25 1.53
N THR A 143 3.07 11.39 0.71
CA THR A 143 2.67 11.16 -0.68
C THR A 143 1.76 9.95 -0.78
N CYS A 144 0.91 9.91 -1.81
CA CYS A 144 -0.14 8.90 -1.93
C CYS A 144 -0.25 8.42 -3.38
N GLU A 145 -0.24 7.10 -3.56
CA GLU A 145 -0.45 6.41 -4.83
C GLU A 145 -1.83 5.76 -4.86
N GLY A 146 -2.71 6.23 -5.74
CA GLY A 146 -4.07 5.71 -5.90
C GLY A 146 -4.16 4.55 -6.88
N PHE A 147 -4.98 3.55 -6.57
CA PHE A 147 -5.29 2.43 -7.46
C PHE A 147 -6.79 2.14 -7.49
N GLU A 148 -7.49 2.87 -8.38
CA GLU A 148 -8.95 2.90 -8.51
C GLU A 148 -9.58 1.49 -8.62
N ARG A 149 -8.97 0.61 -9.43
CA ARG A 149 -9.48 -0.75 -9.67
C ARG A 149 -9.74 -1.53 -8.39
N PHE A 150 -8.90 -1.34 -7.37
CA PHE A 150 -9.02 -2.01 -6.08
C PHE A 150 -9.45 -1.06 -4.96
N ARG A 151 -9.78 0.21 -5.29
CA ARG A 151 -10.11 1.29 -4.35
C ARG A 151 -9.02 1.51 -3.32
N MET A 152 -7.77 1.34 -3.72
CA MET A 152 -6.64 1.40 -2.80
C MET A 152 -5.95 2.75 -2.86
N ALA A 153 -5.48 3.21 -1.72
CA ALA A 153 -4.47 4.25 -1.62
C ALA A 153 -3.26 3.68 -0.86
N ALA A 154 -2.06 3.88 -1.37
CA ALA A 154 -0.81 3.53 -0.70
C ALA A 154 -0.09 4.82 -0.30
N LEU A 155 0.06 5.03 1.00
CA LEU A 155 0.75 6.17 1.59
C LEU A 155 2.23 5.84 1.77
N ASP A 156 3.09 6.73 1.26
CA ASP A 156 4.51 6.76 1.61
C ASP A 156 4.72 7.84 2.68
N VAL A 157 5.06 7.37 3.88
CA VAL A 157 5.17 8.19 5.09
C VAL A 157 6.65 8.32 5.46
N PRO A 158 7.26 9.50 5.25
CA PRO A 158 8.66 9.74 5.60
C PRO A 158 8.89 9.70 7.12
N PRO A 159 10.11 9.37 7.58
CA PRO A 159 10.44 9.30 9.01
C PRO A 159 10.32 10.64 9.75
N GLU A 160 10.41 11.77 9.04
CA GLU A 160 10.26 13.13 9.58
C GLU A 160 8.80 13.59 9.69
N ALA A 161 7.84 12.82 9.18
CA ALA A 161 6.43 13.15 9.24
C ALA A 161 5.85 13.04 10.67
N ASP A 162 4.71 13.70 10.93
CA ASP A 162 4.00 13.61 12.20
C ASP A 162 3.29 12.25 12.34
N LEU A 163 4.05 11.20 12.68
CA LEU A 163 3.53 9.82 12.78
C LEU A 163 2.32 9.70 13.73
N PRO A 164 2.33 10.28 14.95
CA PRO A 164 1.16 10.26 15.83
C PRO A 164 -0.07 10.95 15.22
N GLY A 165 0.12 12.10 14.55
CA GLY A 165 -0.95 12.81 13.86
C GLY A 165 -1.53 12.02 12.69
N ILE A 166 -0.67 11.35 11.91
CA ILE A 166 -1.08 10.48 10.80
C ILE A 166 -1.90 9.30 11.31
N ARG A 167 -1.43 8.59 12.35
CA ARG A 167 -2.19 7.47 12.95
C ARG A 167 -3.55 7.93 13.46
N THR A 168 -3.59 9.07 14.16
CA THR A 168 -4.84 9.65 14.64
C THR A 168 -5.81 9.93 13.48
N ALA A 169 -5.32 10.44 12.35
CA ALA A 169 -6.13 10.68 11.17
C ALA A 169 -6.62 9.38 10.50
N LEU A 170 -5.77 8.35 10.44
CA LEU A 170 -6.13 7.02 9.92
C LEU A 170 -7.24 6.39 10.76
N ASP A 171 -7.08 6.39 12.09
CA ASP A 171 -8.04 5.83 13.03
C ASP A 171 -9.37 6.58 13.01
N ALA A 172 -9.34 7.91 12.93
CA ALA A 172 -10.54 8.72 12.79
C ALA A 172 -11.30 8.40 11.50
N GLY A 173 -10.59 8.35 10.36
CA GLY A 173 -11.21 8.03 9.08
C GLY A 173 -11.77 6.60 9.03
N GLN A 174 -11.15 5.65 9.74
CA GLN A 174 -11.68 4.31 9.90
C GLN A 174 -12.93 4.28 10.77
N ALA A 175 -12.93 4.98 11.90
CA ALA A 175 -14.12 5.10 12.76
C ALA A 175 -15.30 5.78 12.06
N GLU A 176 -15.02 6.71 11.16
CA GLU A 176 -16.01 7.38 10.30
C GLU A 176 -16.46 6.52 9.10
N GLY A 177 -15.83 5.35 8.88
CA GLY A 177 -16.15 4.46 7.77
C GLY A 177 -15.71 4.99 6.40
N ARG A 178 -14.74 5.92 6.35
CA ARG A 178 -14.20 6.46 5.10
C ARG A 178 -13.27 5.48 4.40
N TRP A 179 -12.52 4.72 5.19
CA TRP A 179 -11.61 3.67 4.74
C TRP A 179 -11.42 2.62 5.84
N ASP A 180 -10.85 1.48 5.51
CA ASP A 180 -10.07 0.70 6.47
C ASP A 180 -8.58 0.87 6.11
N TRP A 181 -7.65 0.59 7.03
CA TRP A 181 -6.21 0.68 6.74
C TRP A 181 -5.36 -0.47 7.33
N GLU A 182 -4.17 -0.70 6.76
CA GLU A 182 -3.16 -1.65 7.26
C GLU A 182 -1.72 -1.17 7.10
N GLU A 183 -0.83 -1.81 7.86
CA GLU A 183 0.61 -1.67 7.74
C GLU A 183 1.17 -2.57 6.61
N GLY A 184 1.88 -1.95 5.66
CA GLY A 184 2.61 -2.64 4.60
C GLY A 184 4.08 -2.88 4.93
N CYS A 185 4.75 -1.81 5.36
CA CYS A 185 6.09 -1.81 5.92
C CYS A 185 6.17 -0.66 6.92
N VAL A 186 6.60 -0.90 8.16
CA VAL A 186 6.61 0.13 9.21
C VAL A 186 7.83 0.00 10.10
N THR A 187 8.22 1.13 10.69
CA THR A 187 9.37 1.24 11.58
C THR A 187 8.99 1.10 13.05
N ASP A 188 9.98 0.94 13.93
CA ASP A 188 9.76 0.97 15.38
C ASP A 188 9.19 2.32 15.85
N ALA A 189 9.58 3.42 15.20
CA ALA A 189 9.03 4.75 15.48
C ALA A 189 7.53 4.81 15.20
N TRP A 190 7.08 4.20 14.10
CA TRP A 190 5.65 4.06 13.81
C TRP A 190 4.93 3.20 14.86
N ARG A 191 5.49 2.05 15.24
CA ARG A 191 4.89 1.16 16.25
C ARG A 191 4.79 1.82 17.62
N ALA A 192 5.74 2.67 17.97
CA ALA A 192 5.70 3.45 19.22
C ALA A 192 4.52 4.44 19.29
N THR A 193 3.81 4.68 18.18
CA THR A 193 2.58 5.51 18.15
C THR A 193 1.32 4.72 18.50
N ASP A 194 1.39 3.39 18.64
CA ASP A 194 0.24 2.60 19.06
C ASP A 194 -0.28 3.06 20.43
N PRO A 195 -1.61 3.17 20.60
CA PRO A 195 -2.16 3.46 21.90
C PRO A 195 -1.81 2.34 22.89
N PRO A 196 -1.45 2.68 24.14
CA PRO A 196 -1.09 1.67 25.13
C PRO A 196 -2.26 0.71 25.36
N GLY A 197 -2.06 -0.59 25.07
CA GLY A 197 -3.04 -1.66 25.26
C GLY A 197 -3.52 -2.38 23.99
N GLY A 198 -2.95 -2.10 22.82
CA GLY A 198 -3.28 -2.81 21.58
C GLY A 198 -2.55 -4.15 21.42
N LEU A 199 -3.22 -5.24 21.81
CA LEU A 199 -3.28 -6.57 21.17
C LEU A 199 -4.47 -7.33 21.78
#